data_AF-A0A0C9V599-F1
#
_entry.id   AF-A0A0C9V599-F1
#
_cell.length_a   1.000
_cell.length_b   1.000
_cell.length_c   1.000
_cell.angle_alpha   90.00
_cell.angle_beta   90.00
_cell.angle_gamma   90.00
#
_symmetry.space_group_name_H-M   'P 1'
#
loop_
_entity.id
_entity.type
_entity.pdbx_description
1 polymer ?
#
loop_
_entity_poly.entity_id
_entity_poly.type
_entity_poly.pdbx_seq_one_letter_code
_entity_poly.pdbx_strand_id
1 'polypeptide(L)'
;MEKLPSKADTLGHIYPFEIRDPLAPDVLQLKVGRMSIDNNKHLAQWDKQCPLNETITCGIWPESIASDDGEKFFSLLKHNIPMKNLEHEIYHHRVERLVHIELHDLAEYAPYLSSGESSNITRSPAQACTDCGKVHKEIFTFQLVKDGKYEGAEWQKLVKPMIER
;
A
#
# COMPACT_ATOMS: atom_id res chain seq x y z
N MET A 1 13.57 21.22 7.96
CA MET A 1 13.68 22.14 6.81
C MET A 1 12.86 21.55 5.68
N GLU A 2 11.77 22.23 5.32
CA GLU A 2 11.03 21.86 4.12
C GLU A 2 11.92 22.16 2.91
N LYS A 3 12.33 21.10 2.19
CA LYS A 3 13.03 21.28 0.92
C LYS A 3 12.01 21.75 -0.12
N LEU A 4 12.36 22.82 -0.84
CA LEU A 4 11.59 23.29 -1.97
C LEU A 4 11.44 22.17 -3.01
N PRO A 5 10.28 22.06 -3.69
CA PRO A 5 10.10 21.13 -4.79
C PRO A 5 11.16 21.36 -5.87
N SER A 6 11.76 20.27 -6.31
CA SER A 6 12.71 20.21 -7.42
C SER A 6 12.01 19.76 -8.70
N LYS A 7 12.70 19.86 -9.85
CA LYS A 7 12.20 19.31 -11.12
C LYS A 7 11.98 17.79 -11.12
N ALA A 8 12.52 17.08 -10.13
CA ALA A 8 12.32 15.65 -9.95
C ALA A 8 11.03 15.33 -9.17
N ASP A 9 10.42 16.32 -8.51
CA ASP A 9 9.17 16.15 -7.78
C ASP A 9 8.00 16.26 -8.75
N THR A 10 7.59 15.11 -9.30
CA THR A 10 6.48 15.02 -10.25
C THR A 10 5.15 14.74 -9.54
N LEU A 11 4.07 15.10 -10.23
CA LEU A 11 2.70 14.93 -9.76
C LEU A 11 2.16 13.55 -10.13
N GLY A 12 1.31 12.99 -9.28
CA GLY A 12 0.73 11.67 -9.48
C GLY A 12 0.00 11.16 -8.26
N HIS A 13 -0.03 9.84 -8.10
CA HIS A 13 -0.90 9.15 -7.16
C HIS A 13 -0.15 8.04 -6.41
N ILE A 14 -0.67 7.66 -5.25
CA ILE A 14 -0.27 6.46 -4.52
C ILE A 14 -1.32 5.38 -4.73
N TYR A 15 -0.88 4.15 -5.00
CA TYR A 15 -1.76 2.99 -5.08
C TYR A 15 -1.29 1.91 -4.08
N PRO A 16 -2.22 1.30 -3.34
CA PRO A 16 -2.00 0.10 -2.55
C PRO A 16 -2.59 -1.15 -3.25
N PHE A 17 -1.83 -2.24 -3.24
CA PHE A 17 -2.28 -3.57 -3.61
C PHE A 17 -2.21 -4.52 -2.43
N GLU A 18 -3.27 -5.27 -2.19
CA GLU A 18 -3.23 -6.45 -1.34
C GLU A 18 -2.61 -7.60 -2.12
N ILE A 19 -1.60 -8.23 -1.54
CA ILE A 19 -0.99 -9.46 -2.04
C ILE A 19 -1.65 -10.60 -1.26
N ARG A 20 -2.35 -11.49 -1.97
CA ARG A 20 -2.92 -12.68 -1.34
C ARG A 20 -1.93 -13.82 -1.40
N ASP A 21 -1.47 -14.25 -0.24
CA ASP A 21 -0.70 -15.47 -0.08
C ASP A 21 -1.55 -16.54 0.63
N PRO A 22 -1.99 -17.60 -0.09
CA PRO A 22 -2.77 -18.68 0.53
C PRO A 22 -1.98 -19.45 1.60
N LEU A 23 -0.65 -19.34 1.63
CA LEU A 23 0.20 -19.97 2.65
C LEU A 23 0.33 -19.14 3.93
N ALA A 24 -0.07 -17.87 3.89
CA ALA A 24 0.01 -16.95 5.01
C ALA A 24 -1.33 -16.21 5.23
N PRO A 25 -2.42 -16.94 5.58
CA PRO A 25 -3.75 -16.34 5.74
C PRO A 25 -3.87 -15.40 6.96
N ASP A 26 -2.96 -15.50 7.92
CA ASP A 26 -2.97 -14.72 9.17
C ASP A 26 -2.27 -13.36 9.04
N VAL A 27 -1.84 -12.99 7.83
CA VAL A 27 -1.16 -11.71 7.57
C VAL A 27 -1.82 -10.95 6.44
N LEU A 28 -1.84 -9.63 6.58
CA LEU A 28 -2.18 -8.68 5.52
C LEU A 28 -0.89 -8.21 4.86
N GLN A 29 -0.63 -8.67 3.63
CA GLN A 29 0.49 -8.20 2.82
C GLN A 29 0.03 -7.11 1.85
N LEU A 30 0.69 -5.95 1.93
CA LEU A 30 0.36 -4.79 1.09
C LEU A 30 1.59 -4.33 0.33
N LYS A 31 1.44 -4.13 -0.96
CA LYS A 31 2.37 -3.37 -1.79
C LYS A 31 1.87 -1.95 -1.96
N VAL A 32 2.68 -0.96 -1.60
CA VAL A 32 2.33 0.46 -1.79
C VAL A 32 3.30 1.10 -2.77
N GLY A 33 2.78 1.58 -3.89
CA GLY A 33 3.59 2.18 -4.94
C GLY A 33 3.03 3.51 -5.42
N ARG A 34 3.79 4.14 -6.31
CA ARG A 34 3.43 5.40 -6.95
C ARG A 34 3.12 5.24 -8.44
N MET A 35 2.23 6.08 -8.94
CA MET A 35 1.88 6.15 -10.35
C MET A 35 1.89 7.59 -10.84
N SER A 36 2.61 7.84 -11.94
CA SER A 36 2.61 9.12 -12.63
C SER A 36 1.34 9.29 -13.45
N ILE A 37 0.83 10.51 -13.55
CA ILE A 37 -0.35 10.87 -14.36
C ILE A 37 -0.18 10.43 -15.82
N ASP A 38 0.97 10.74 -16.40
CA ASP A 38 1.19 10.49 -17.84
C ASP A 38 1.42 9.02 -18.20
N ASN A 39 1.42 8.08 -17.22
CA ASN A 39 2.02 6.78 -17.47
C ASN A 39 1.42 5.59 -16.70
N ASN A 40 0.41 4.95 -17.29
CA ASN A 40 -0.09 3.62 -16.89
C ASN A 40 0.96 2.49 -17.05
N LYS A 41 2.10 2.72 -17.70
CA LYS A 41 3.12 1.68 -17.92
C LYS A 41 3.74 1.17 -16.62
N HIS A 42 3.64 1.91 -15.51
CA HIS A 42 4.29 1.53 -14.26
C HIS A 42 3.71 0.25 -13.64
N LEU A 43 2.39 0.07 -13.72
CA LEU A 43 1.69 -1.12 -13.24
C LEU A 43 2.09 -2.37 -14.04
N ALA A 44 2.14 -2.25 -15.37
CA ALA A 44 2.59 -3.34 -16.24
C ALA A 44 4.11 -3.59 -16.12
N GLN A 45 4.89 -2.59 -15.74
CA GLN A 45 6.32 -2.72 -15.50
C GLN A 45 6.60 -3.44 -14.17
N TRP A 46 5.75 -3.27 -13.17
CA TRP A 46 5.86 -4.01 -11.92
C TRP A 46 5.69 -5.51 -12.13
N ASP A 47 4.69 -5.92 -12.91
CA ASP A 47 4.43 -7.34 -13.20
C ASP A 47 5.60 -8.04 -13.86
N LYS A 48 6.39 -7.28 -14.63
CA LYS A 48 7.63 -7.77 -15.22
C LYS A 48 8.78 -7.88 -14.22
N GLN A 49 8.78 -7.05 -13.18
CA GLN A 49 9.83 -7.04 -12.16
C GLN A 49 9.60 -8.07 -11.07
N CYS A 50 8.33 -8.32 -10.73
CA CYS A 50 7.94 -9.30 -9.74
C CYS A 50 6.55 -9.86 -10.08
N PRO A 51 6.44 -11.16 -10.43
CA PRO A 51 5.17 -11.78 -10.83
C PRO A 51 4.26 -12.13 -9.63
N LEU A 52 4.47 -11.49 -8.48
CA LEU A 52 3.78 -11.76 -7.20
C LEU A 52 2.30 -12.13 -7.38
N ASN A 53 1.91 -13.13 -6.58
CA ASN A 53 0.58 -13.74 -6.50
C ASN A 53 -0.57 -12.72 -6.49
N GLU A 54 -1.74 -13.21 -6.91
CA GLU A 54 -3.02 -12.50 -7.06
C GLU A 54 -3.14 -11.20 -6.26
N THR A 55 -2.94 -10.08 -6.95
CA THR A 55 -2.97 -8.74 -6.35
C THR A 55 -4.35 -8.12 -6.50
N ILE A 56 -4.89 -7.54 -5.43
CA ILE A 56 -6.16 -6.82 -5.45
C ILE A 56 -5.92 -5.32 -5.25
N THR A 57 -6.50 -4.50 -6.13
CA THR A 57 -6.48 -3.04 -6.02
C THR A 57 -7.29 -2.58 -4.81
N CYS A 58 -6.63 -2.01 -3.81
CA CYS A 58 -7.29 -1.51 -2.60
C CYS A 58 -7.82 -0.08 -2.77
N GLY A 59 -7.27 0.70 -3.70
CA GLY A 59 -7.69 2.07 -4.01
C GLY A 59 -6.60 2.91 -4.65
N ILE A 60 -6.81 4.23 -4.72
CA ILE A 60 -5.84 5.22 -5.21
C ILE A 60 -6.03 6.48 -4.38
N TRP A 61 -4.93 7.13 -4.01
CA TRP A 61 -4.93 8.38 -3.28
C TRP A 61 -4.12 9.45 -4.05
N PRO A 62 -4.48 10.76 -4.02
CA PRO A 62 -5.44 11.48 -3.15
C PRO A 62 -6.95 11.39 -3.44
N GLU A 63 -7.39 10.60 -4.41
CA GLU A 63 -8.82 10.55 -4.73
C GLU A 63 -9.63 9.73 -3.69
N SER A 64 -10.66 10.36 -3.12
CA SER A 64 -11.72 9.64 -2.42
C SER A 64 -12.59 8.95 -3.47
N ILE A 65 -12.72 7.62 -3.39
CA ILE A 65 -13.69 6.87 -4.18
C ILE A 65 -15.10 7.22 -3.67
N ALA A 66 -15.65 8.33 -4.18
CA ALA A 66 -17.05 8.68 -4.05
C ALA A 66 -17.66 8.63 -5.45
N SER A 67 -18.54 7.66 -5.67
CA SER A 67 -19.58 7.75 -6.70
C SER A 67 -20.89 8.10 -6.00
N ASP A 68 -21.70 8.95 -6.63
CA ASP A 68 -23.03 9.36 -6.13
C ASP A 68 -24.00 8.17 -5.93
N ASP A 69 -23.68 6.98 -6.46
CA ASP A 69 -24.60 5.84 -6.53
C ASP A 69 -24.23 4.62 -5.67
N GLY A 70 -23.25 4.71 -4.76
CA GLY A 70 -23.03 3.71 -3.70
C GLY A 70 -22.56 2.30 -4.13
N GLU A 71 -22.50 1.96 -5.42
CA GLU A 71 -21.97 0.67 -5.89
C GLU A 71 -20.45 0.74 -6.15
N LYS A 72 -19.69 0.25 -5.17
CA LYS A 72 -18.22 0.18 -5.17
C LYS A 72 -17.72 -1.03 -5.95
N PHE A 73 -17.32 -0.84 -7.19
CA PHE A 73 -16.42 -1.79 -7.84
C PHE A 73 -15.35 -1.04 -8.64
N PHE A 74 -14.18 -0.85 -8.02
CA PHE A 74 -12.97 -0.94 -8.84
C PHE A 74 -12.99 -2.32 -9.48
N SER A 75 -12.71 -2.39 -10.78
CA SER A 75 -12.52 -3.67 -11.43
C SER A 75 -11.52 -4.46 -10.60
N LEU A 76 -11.96 -5.59 -10.02
CA LEU A 76 -11.12 -6.52 -9.25
C LEU A 76 -9.92 -7.04 -10.07
N LEU A 77 -9.88 -6.70 -11.35
CA LEU A 77 -8.81 -6.99 -12.28
C LEU A 77 -7.77 -5.87 -12.24
N LYS A 78 -6.54 -6.32 -12.01
CA LYS A 78 -5.28 -5.62 -12.21
C LYS A 78 -5.35 -4.67 -13.42
N HIS A 79 -4.79 -3.46 -13.27
CA HIS A 79 -4.56 -2.45 -14.34
C HIS A 79 -5.73 -1.60 -14.85
N ASN A 80 -6.97 -1.76 -14.39
CA ASN A 80 -8.10 -0.95 -14.85
C ASN A 80 -8.49 0.16 -13.87
N ILE A 81 -7.62 1.16 -13.77
CA ILE A 81 -7.86 2.37 -13.01
C ILE A 81 -8.44 3.45 -13.95
N PRO A 82 -9.67 3.96 -13.71
CA PRO A 82 -10.22 5.06 -14.49
C PRO A 82 -9.46 6.35 -14.16
N MET A 83 -8.54 6.78 -15.04
CA MET A 83 -7.72 7.98 -14.81
C MET A 83 -8.39 9.32 -15.14
N LYS A 84 -9.59 9.30 -15.75
CA LYS A 84 -10.18 10.49 -16.37
C LYS A 84 -10.69 11.55 -15.38
N ASN A 85 -10.78 11.22 -14.09
CA ASN A 85 -11.43 12.07 -13.08
C ASN A 85 -10.54 12.36 -11.84
N LEU A 86 -9.23 12.06 -11.89
CA LEU A 86 -8.32 12.32 -10.78
C LEU A 86 -8.08 13.83 -10.62
N GLU A 87 -8.86 14.49 -9.75
CA GLU A 87 -8.82 15.96 -9.57
C GLU A 87 -7.70 16.46 -8.64
N HIS A 88 -7.13 15.58 -7.80
CA HIS A 88 -6.18 15.96 -6.76
C HIS A 88 -4.79 15.40 -7.06
N GLU A 89 -3.78 16.27 -7.02
CA GLU A 89 -2.42 15.94 -7.39
C GLU A 89 -1.47 16.14 -6.22
N ILE A 90 -0.62 15.15 -5.97
CA ILE A 90 0.39 15.17 -4.91
C ILE A 90 1.78 15.02 -5.51
N TYR A 91 2.80 15.49 -4.79
CA TYR A 91 4.19 15.14 -5.07
C TYR A 91 4.44 13.68 -4.67
N HIS A 92 4.01 12.76 -5.53
CA HIS A 92 3.85 11.35 -5.20
C HIS A 92 5.17 10.69 -4.79
N HIS A 93 6.33 11.12 -5.31
CA HIS A 93 7.64 10.64 -4.87
C HIS A 93 7.93 10.96 -3.40
N ARG A 94 7.56 12.17 -2.96
CA ARG A 94 7.75 12.61 -1.58
C ARG A 94 6.77 11.91 -0.66
N VAL A 95 5.51 11.84 -1.07
CA VAL A 95 4.48 11.18 -0.27
C VAL A 95 4.72 9.69 -0.15
N GLU A 96 5.05 8.99 -1.24
CA GLU A 96 5.39 7.56 -1.19
C GLU A 96 6.47 7.29 -0.15
N ARG A 97 7.51 8.12 -0.10
CA ARG A 97 8.57 7.97 0.90
C ARG A 97 8.07 8.15 2.32
N LEU A 98 7.19 9.12 2.57
CA LEU A 98 6.61 9.34 3.90
C LEU A 98 5.73 8.16 4.30
N VAL A 99 4.84 7.74 3.40
CA VAL A 99 3.98 6.57 3.58
C VAL A 99 4.80 5.32 3.84
N HIS A 100 5.88 5.07 3.09
CA HIS A 100 6.75 3.92 3.31
C HIS A 100 7.42 3.94 4.69
N ILE A 101 7.83 5.11 5.18
CA ILE A 101 8.41 5.24 6.53
C ILE A 101 7.36 4.89 7.58
N GLU A 102 6.17 5.47 7.50
CA GLU A 102 5.11 5.21 8.47
C GLU A 102 4.64 3.75 8.44
N LEU A 103 4.44 3.17 7.25
CA LEU A 103 4.02 1.78 7.11
C LEU A 103 5.11 0.80 7.54
N HIS A 104 6.39 1.14 7.34
CA HIS A 104 7.49 0.33 7.85
C HIS A 104 7.48 0.31 9.37
N ASP A 105 7.39 1.46 10.03
CA ASP A 105 7.32 1.54 11.50
C ASP A 105 6.07 0.80 12.02
N LEU A 106 4.93 0.96 11.35
CA LEU A 106 3.69 0.29 11.76
C LEU A 106 3.78 -1.24 11.64
N ALA A 107 4.37 -1.75 10.57
CA ALA A 107 4.60 -3.18 10.36
C ALA A 107 5.68 -3.74 11.29
N GLU A 108 6.73 -2.97 11.58
CA GLU A 108 7.87 -3.38 12.41
C GLU A 108 7.51 -3.40 13.90
N TYR A 109 6.83 -2.37 14.40
CA TYR A 109 6.54 -2.26 15.84
C TYR A 109 5.15 -2.76 16.23
N ALA A 110 4.26 -2.93 15.24
CA ALA A 110 2.89 -3.41 15.41
C ALA A 110 2.14 -2.85 16.65
N PRO A 111 2.17 -1.51 16.90
CA PRO A 111 1.57 -0.92 18.10
C PRO A 111 0.03 -1.05 18.16
N TYR A 112 -0.57 -1.51 17.06
CA TYR A 112 -1.99 -1.76 16.92
C TYR A 112 -2.43 -3.11 17.49
N LEU A 113 -1.49 -4.00 17.83
CA LEU A 113 -1.76 -5.26 18.52
C LEU A 113 -1.98 -5.00 20.01
N SER A 114 -2.94 -5.72 20.61
CA SER A 114 -3.28 -5.63 22.02
C SER A 114 -2.05 -5.90 22.92
N SER A 115 -1.91 -5.16 24.03
CA SER A 115 -0.73 -5.14 24.94
C SER A 115 -0.28 -6.50 25.54
N GLY A 116 -0.96 -7.61 25.26
CA GLY A 116 -0.55 -8.97 25.63
C GLY A 116 0.19 -9.72 24.51
N GLU A 117 0.09 -9.26 23.27
CA GLU A 117 0.78 -9.79 22.09
C GLU A 117 1.97 -8.89 21.72
N SER A 118 2.68 -8.36 22.73
CA SER A 118 4.05 -7.89 22.54
C SER A 118 4.91 -9.11 22.22
N SER A 119 4.76 -9.63 21.01
CA SER A 119 5.79 -10.44 20.41
C SER A 119 7.05 -9.60 20.54
N ASN A 120 8.11 -10.21 21.05
CA ASN A 120 9.43 -9.64 20.88
C ASN A 120 9.66 -9.59 19.37
N ILE A 121 9.19 -8.52 18.70
CA ILE A 121 9.42 -8.29 17.28
C ILE A 121 10.89 -7.88 17.21
N THR A 122 11.70 -8.92 17.31
CA THR A 122 13.09 -8.89 16.94
C THR A 122 13.05 -8.53 15.48
N ARG A 123 13.65 -7.40 15.10
CA ARG A 123 13.84 -6.97 13.71
C ARG A 123 14.05 -8.17 12.79
N SER A 124 13.00 -8.62 12.14
CA SER A 124 13.11 -9.65 11.12
C SER A 124 13.92 -9.02 10.00
N PRO A 125 15.09 -9.55 9.62
CA PRO A 125 15.80 -9.02 8.47
C PRO A 125 14.86 -9.04 7.27
N ALA A 126 14.85 -7.96 6.49
CA ALA A 126 13.97 -7.82 5.34
C ALA A 126 14.10 -9.06 4.45
N GLN A 127 13.01 -9.82 4.36
CA GLN A 127 13.02 -11.11 3.67
C GLN A 127 13.03 -10.88 2.15
N ALA A 128 13.79 -11.71 1.44
CA ALA A 128 13.75 -11.72 -0.02
C ALA A 128 12.41 -12.31 -0.48
N CYS A 129 11.80 -11.69 -1.50
CA CYS A 129 10.63 -12.21 -2.17
C CYS A 129 10.89 -13.62 -2.69
N THR A 130 9.96 -14.53 -2.45
CA THR A 130 10.03 -15.91 -2.92
C THR A 130 10.00 -16.02 -4.44
N ASP A 131 9.30 -15.11 -5.11
CA ASP A 131 9.07 -15.17 -6.56
C ASP A 131 10.20 -14.55 -7.37
N CYS A 132 10.83 -13.47 -6.87
CA CYS A 132 11.86 -12.74 -7.61
C CYS A 132 13.23 -12.67 -6.91
N GLY A 133 13.34 -13.15 -5.68
CA GLY A 133 14.58 -13.17 -4.89
C GLY A 133 15.09 -11.80 -4.43
N LYS A 134 14.34 -10.72 -4.66
CA LYS A 134 14.71 -9.35 -4.27
C LYS A 134 14.04 -8.94 -2.96
N VAL A 135 14.70 -8.06 -2.22
CA VAL A 135 14.09 -7.40 -1.07
C VAL A 135 13.26 -6.22 -1.56
N HIS A 136 11.94 -6.29 -1.38
CA HIS A 136 11.04 -5.19 -1.69
C HIS A 136 10.91 -4.27 -0.47
N LYS A 137 11.16 -2.98 -0.69
CA LYS A 137 11.00 -1.94 0.35
C LYS A 137 9.57 -1.39 0.39
N GLU A 138 8.84 -1.67 -0.67
CA GLU A 138 7.49 -1.22 -0.94
C GLU A 138 6.44 -2.29 -0.64
N ILE A 139 6.84 -3.43 -0.06
CA ILE A 139 5.95 -4.48 0.44
C ILE A 139 6.03 -4.48 1.96
N PHE A 140 4.86 -4.42 2.59
CA PHE A 140 4.67 -4.37 4.03
C PHE A 140 3.82 -5.57 4.44
N THR A 141 4.17 -6.20 5.55
CA THR A 141 3.42 -7.35 6.10
C THR A 141 2.91 -6.97 7.48
N PHE A 142 1.60 -7.00 7.66
CA PHE A 142 0.93 -6.71 8.91
C PHE A 142 0.37 -8.01 9.48
N GLN A 143 0.54 -8.25 10.77
CA GLN A 143 -0.19 -9.32 11.45
C GLN A 143 -1.66 -8.92 11.55
N LEU A 144 -2.57 -9.84 11.21
CA LEU A 144 -4.00 -9.64 11.39
C LEU A 144 -4.34 -9.59 12.88
N VAL A 145 -5.26 -8.69 13.22
CA VAL A 145 -5.68 -8.50 14.60
C VAL A 145 -6.74 -9.55 14.92
N LYS A 146 -6.55 -10.30 16.01
CA LYS A 146 -7.50 -11.36 16.42
C LYS A 146 -8.65 -10.82 17.27
N ASP A 147 -8.48 -9.64 17.85
CA ASP A 147 -9.46 -9.01 18.71
C ASP A 147 -9.32 -7.48 18.75
N GLY A 148 -10.45 -6.79 18.85
CA GLY A 148 -10.49 -5.35 19.13
C GLY A 148 -10.82 -4.49 17.93
N LYS A 149 -10.48 -3.20 18.01
CA LYS A 149 -11.07 -2.17 17.12
C LYS A 149 -10.68 -2.28 15.63
N TYR A 150 -9.61 -3.02 15.34
CA TYR A 150 -9.03 -3.19 14.01
C TYR A 150 -9.34 -4.55 13.37
N GLU A 151 -9.90 -5.51 14.12
CA GLU A 151 -10.23 -6.85 13.63
C GLU A 151 -11.08 -6.82 12.36
N GLY A 152 -10.57 -7.44 11.28
CA GLY A 152 -11.24 -7.52 9.98
C GLY A 152 -11.40 -6.19 9.25
N ALA A 153 -10.78 -5.12 9.75
CA ALA A 153 -10.83 -3.77 9.21
C ALA A 153 -9.44 -3.10 9.21
N GLU A 154 -8.38 -3.88 9.20
CA GLU A 154 -6.98 -3.43 9.24
C GLU A 154 -6.69 -2.53 8.04
N TRP A 155 -7.12 -2.90 6.84
CA TRP A 155 -7.00 -2.03 5.67
C TRP A 155 -7.69 -0.67 5.92
N GLN A 156 -8.97 -0.67 6.29
CA GLN A 156 -9.79 0.54 6.33
C GLN A 156 -9.45 1.46 7.51
N LYS A 157 -9.10 0.90 8.68
CA LYS A 157 -8.93 1.66 9.93
C LYS A 157 -7.48 1.85 10.35
N LEU A 158 -6.55 1.03 9.86
CA LEU A 158 -5.15 1.07 10.24
C LEU A 158 -4.28 1.61 9.09
N VAL A 159 -4.32 0.98 7.91
CA VAL A 159 -3.39 1.30 6.82
C VAL A 159 -3.86 2.48 5.98
N LYS A 160 -5.12 2.44 5.53
CA LYS A 160 -5.68 3.50 4.68
C LYS A 160 -5.48 4.90 5.29
N PRO A 161 -5.76 5.14 6.58
CA PRO A 161 -5.54 6.46 7.17
C PRO A 161 -4.09 6.94 7.16
N MET A 162 -3.09 6.06 7.08
CA MET A 162 -1.67 6.47 6.97
C MET A 162 -1.33 6.92 5.55
N ILE A 163 -1.99 6.35 4.55
CA ILE A 163 -1.79 6.74 3.15
C ILE A 163 -2.48 8.09 2.87
N GLU A 164 -3.63 8.34 3.52
CA GLU A 164 -4.47 9.51 3.22
C GLU A 164 -4.20 10.75 4.08
N ARG A 165 -3.22 10.69 4.99
CA ARG A 165 -2.90 11.74 5.96
C ARG A 165 -2.05 12.87 5.38
#